data_AF-A0AAN7EW45-F1
#
_entry.id   AF-A0AAN7EW45-F1
#
_cell.length_a   1.000
_cell.length_b   1.000
_cell.length_c   1.000
_cell.angle_alpha   90.00
_cell.angle_beta   90.00
_cell.angle_gamma   90.00
#
_symmetry.space_group_name_H-M   'P 1'
#
loop_
_entity.id
_entity.type
_entity.pdbx_description
1 polymer ?
#
loop_
_entity_poly.entity_id
_entity_poly.type
_entity_poly.pdbx_seq_one_letter_code
_entity_poly.pdbx_strand_id
1 'polypeptide(L)'
;MSASSDSRILKIGIVGFGPFGQFLGKTMIKQGHILRATSRSDYSELCANSGISFFREIGAFLEAENDVILICTSILSLQEVLKSMPLHHLKRPTLFADVLSVKEHPRNVLLRVLPQEHDVLCTHPMFGPESGKDGWKGLNFMYEKVRIRNEAICSSFLQIFESEGCRMLKMSCEEHDKLAARSQFLTHTIGRVLSEMEIQSTSINTKRFETLVQLKEGTMNDSSDLFSGLFVHNRFAQQEKVKQELIEKMNEEKDLNDSKDVEYSR
;
A
#
# COMPACT_ATOMS: atom_id res chain seq x y z
N MET A 1 34.51 1.35 2.54
CA MET A 1 34.45 0.13 3.38
C MET A 1 33.02 -0.37 3.35
N SER A 2 32.75 -1.40 2.53
CA SER A 2 31.43 -2.01 2.43
C SER A 2 31.21 -2.90 3.64
N ALA A 3 30.35 -2.48 4.56
CA ALA A 3 29.78 -3.41 5.51
C ALA A 3 28.86 -4.34 4.70
N SER A 4 29.31 -5.58 4.44
CA SER A 4 28.37 -6.64 4.10
C SER A 4 27.52 -6.86 5.35
N SER A 5 26.35 -6.23 5.41
CA SER A 5 25.37 -6.55 6.44
C SER A 5 24.79 -7.91 6.10
N ASP A 6 25.26 -8.94 6.79
CA ASP A 6 24.56 -10.23 6.80
C ASP A 6 23.10 -9.96 7.17
N SER A 7 22.21 -10.22 6.20
CA SER A 7 20.78 -10.09 6.36
C SER A 7 20.32 -11.01 7.49
N ARG A 8 19.78 -10.42 8.55
CA ARG A 8 19.27 -11.17 9.71
C ARG A 8 17.91 -11.78 9.36
N ILE A 9 17.74 -13.07 9.61
CA ILE A 9 16.41 -13.72 9.60
C ILE A 9 15.53 -13.04 10.67
N LEU A 10 14.37 -12.56 10.24
CA LEU A 10 13.40 -11.85 11.07
C LEU A 10 12.19 -12.73 11.37
N LYS A 11 11.63 -12.57 12.57
CA LYS A 11 10.28 -13.01 12.92
C LYS A 11 9.30 -11.88 12.58
N ILE A 12 8.52 -12.04 11.52
CA ILE A 12 7.60 -11.00 11.02
C ILE A 12 6.16 -11.44 11.29
N GLY A 13 5.44 -10.66 12.08
CA GLY A 13 4.01 -10.84 12.32
C GLY A 13 3.19 -9.95 11.38
N ILE A 14 2.34 -10.53 10.54
CA ILE A 14 1.46 -9.80 9.63
C ILE A 14 0.08 -9.62 10.28
N VAL A 15 -0.37 -8.38 10.39
CA VAL A 15 -1.74 -8.02 10.80
C VAL A 15 -2.54 -7.67 9.55
N GLY A 16 -3.57 -8.47 9.24
CA GLY A 16 -4.32 -8.36 8.00
C GLY A 16 -3.74 -9.25 6.91
N PHE A 17 -4.11 -10.54 6.94
CA PHE A 17 -3.60 -11.54 6.00
C PHE A 17 -4.43 -11.64 4.70
N GLY A 18 -4.80 -10.48 4.15
CA GLY A 18 -5.50 -10.37 2.86
C GLY A 18 -4.55 -10.52 1.65
N PRO A 19 -5.02 -10.23 0.42
CA PRO A 19 -4.23 -10.42 -0.80
C PRO A 19 -2.84 -9.79 -0.77
N PHE A 20 -2.72 -8.55 -0.26
CA PHE A 20 -1.43 -7.85 -0.18
C PHE A 20 -0.49 -8.44 0.88
N GLY A 21 -1.02 -8.77 2.07
CA GLY A 21 -0.24 -9.42 3.13
C GLY A 21 0.27 -10.80 2.70
N GLN A 22 -0.56 -11.57 1.98
CA GLN A 22 -0.17 -12.85 1.38
C GLN A 22 0.90 -12.68 0.31
N PHE A 23 0.76 -11.67 -0.56
CA PHE A 23 1.74 -11.34 -1.60
C PHE A 23 3.12 -11.04 -1.02
N LEU A 24 3.20 -10.17 -0.01
CA LEU A 24 4.46 -9.88 0.68
C LEU A 24 5.00 -11.12 1.41
N GLY A 25 4.11 -11.88 2.05
CA GLY A 25 4.48 -13.06 2.83
C GLY A 25 5.19 -14.13 2.00
N LYS A 26 4.77 -14.35 0.74
CA LYS A 26 5.43 -15.30 -0.17
C LYS A 26 6.92 -14.98 -0.35
N THR A 27 7.25 -13.72 -0.60
CA THR A 27 8.65 -13.29 -0.79
C THR A 27 9.43 -13.34 0.51
N MET A 28 8.82 -12.93 1.63
CA MET A 28 9.47 -12.99 2.95
C MET A 28 9.82 -14.44 3.35
N ILE A 29 8.94 -15.42 3.07
CA ILE A 29 9.23 -16.85 3.27
C ILE A 29 10.38 -17.30 2.37
N LYS A 30 10.35 -16.93 1.08
CA LYS A 30 11.41 -17.27 0.11
C LYS A 30 12.79 -16.78 0.57
N GLN A 31 12.85 -15.64 1.25
CA GLN A 31 14.07 -15.08 1.83
C GLN A 31 14.47 -15.72 3.18
N GLY A 32 13.67 -16.64 3.71
CA GLY A 32 13.95 -17.38 4.94
C GLY A 32 13.42 -16.74 6.22
N HIS A 33 12.61 -15.67 6.14
CA HIS A 33 11.99 -15.05 7.31
C HIS A 33 10.91 -15.97 7.91
N ILE A 34 10.72 -15.88 9.22
CA ILE A 34 9.70 -16.65 9.95
C ILE A 34 8.44 -15.80 10.02
N LEU A 35 7.36 -16.26 9.39
CA LEU A 35 6.10 -15.54 9.37
C LEU A 35 5.09 -16.04 10.40
N ARG A 36 4.37 -15.06 10.95
CA ARG A 36 3.15 -15.27 11.73
C ARG A 36 2.08 -14.36 11.18
N ALA A 37 0.82 -14.74 11.33
CA ALA A 37 -0.28 -13.94 10.84
C ALA A 37 -1.46 -13.91 11.80
N THR A 38 -2.15 -12.78 11.80
CA THR A 38 -3.45 -12.60 12.43
C THR A 38 -4.32 -11.76 11.50
N SER A 39 -5.62 -12.03 11.48
CA SER A 39 -6.55 -11.34 10.60
C SER A 39 -7.98 -11.50 11.12
N ARG A 40 -8.86 -10.58 10.72
CA ARG A 40 -10.30 -10.68 11.01
C ARG A 40 -10.89 -12.00 10.48
N SER A 41 -10.63 -12.29 9.21
CA SER A 41 -11.05 -13.54 8.57
C SER A 41 -10.14 -14.69 8.98
N ASP A 42 -10.67 -15.91 8.98
CA ASP A 42 -9.86 -17.10 9.27
C ASP A 42 -9.03 -17.49 8.03
N TYR A 43 -7.71 -17.57 8.22
CA TYR A 43 -6.76 -18.03 7.20
C TYR A 43 -5.92 -19.21 7.70
N SER A 44 -6.41 -19.95 8.71
CA SER A 44 -5.66 -21.05 9.35
C SER A 44 -5.16 -22.08 8.34
N GLU A 45 -6.03 -22.57 7.45
CA GLU A 45 -5.66 -23.57 6.45
C GLU A 45 -4.63 -23.03 5.44
N LEU A 46 -4.85 -21.83 4.92
CA LEU A 46 -3.94 -21.16 3.98
C LEU A 46 -2.54 -20.96 4.60
N CYS A 47 -2.52 -20.52 5.86
CA CYS A 47 -1.28 -20.32 6.61
C CYS A 47 -0.55 -21.64 6.88
N ALA A 48 -1.28 -22.68 7.29
CA ALA A 48 -0.72 -24.01 7.53
C ALA A 48 -0.05 -24.58 6.26
N ASN A 49 -0.71 -24.45 5.10
CA ASN A 49 -0.16 -24.87 3.81
C ASN A 49 1.08 -24.10 3.38
N SER A 50 1.31 -22.92 3.97
CA SER A 50 2.46 -22.04 3.67
C SER A 50 3.51 -22.02 4.79
N GLY A 51 3.37 -22.86 5.83
CA GLY A 51 4.28 -22.89 6.98
C GLY A 51 4.20 -21.65 7.89
N ILE A 52 3.09 -20.91 7.86
CA ILE A 52 2.86 -19.69 8.64
C ILE A 52 2.06 -20.05 9.89
N SER A 53 2.49 -19.59 11.07
CA SER A 53 1.68 -19.72 12.29
C SER A 53 0.56 -18.67 12.30
N PHE A 54 -0.70 -19.11 12.27
CA PHE A 54 -1.87 -18.22 12.31
C PHE A 54 -2.46 -18.14 13.72
N PHE A 55 -2.85 -16.93 14.12
CA PHE A 55 -3.43 -16.62 15.42
C PHE A 55 -4.78 -15.94 15.23
N ARG A 56 -5.86 -16.59 15.68
CA ARG A 56 -7.20 -15.98 15.72
C ARG A 56 -7.26 -14.85 16.74
N GLU A 57 -6.62 -15.05 17.88
CA GLU A 57 -6.57 -14.07 18.98
C GLU A 57 -5.36 -13.15 18.87
N ILE A 58 -5.61 -11.84 18.84
CA ILE A 58 -4.57 -10.81 18.69
C ILE A 58 -3.59 -10.78 19.86
N GLY A 59 -4.04 -11.09 21.09
CA GLY A 59 -3.17 -11.14 22.27
C GLY A 59 -2.07 -12.20 22.14
N ALA A 60 -2.45 -13.43 21.75
CA ALA A 60 -1.51 -14.52 21.51
C ALA A 60 -0.54 -14.21 20.36
N PHE A 61 -1.00 -13.51 19.32
CA PHE A 61 -0.15 -13.02 18.24
C PHE A 61 0.92 -12.03 18.74
N LEU A 62 0.54 -11.09 19.61
CA LEU A 62 1.47 -10.09 20.16
C LEU A 62 2.51 -10.72 21.10
N GLU A 63 2.15 -11.78 21.82
CA GLU A 63 3.06 -12.53 22.69
C GLU A 63 4.06 -13.40 21.93
N ALA A 64 3.87 -13.61 20.62
CA ALA A 64 4.67 -14.52 19.80
C ALA A 64 6.09 -14.00 19.46
N GLU A 65 6.59 -12.98 20.16
CA GLU A 65 7.95 -12.43 20.01
C GLU A 65 8.29 -12.08 18.55
N ASN A 66 7.45 -11.26 17.91
CA ASN A 66 7.77 -10.73 16.59
C ASN A 66 8.91 -9.69 16.69
N ASP A 67 9.83 -9.68 15.74
CA ASP A 67 10.83 -8.61 15.58
C ASP A 67 10.17 -7.40 14.88
N VAL A 68 9.29 -7.70 13.91
CA VAL A 68 8.50 -6.72 13.15
C VAL A 68 7.03 -7.10 13.17
N ILE A 69 6.15 -6.14 13.44
CA ILE A 69 4.72 -6.24 13.19
C ILE A 69 4.39 -5.42 11.95
N LEU A 70 3.96 -6.09 10.88
CA LEU A 70 3.62 -5.50 9.59
C LEU A 70 2.12 -5.34 9.46
N ILE A 71 1.66 -4.09 9.35
CA ILE A 71 0.26 -3.72 9.22
C ILE A 71 -0.13 -3.73 7.73
N CYS A 72 -0.90 -4.75 7.35
CA CYS A 72 -1.39 -5.04 6.00
C CYS A 72 -2.93 -4.98 5.92
N THR A 73 -3.58 -4.21 6.80
CA THR A 73 -5.04 -4.02 6.78
C THR A 73 -5.46 -2.98 5.73
N SER A 74 -6.76 -2.78 5.55
CA SER A 74 -7.23 -1.65 4.73
C SER A 74 -6.93 -0.32 5.42
N ILE A 75 -6.80 0.75 4.63
CA ILE A 75 -6.59 2.11 5.13
C ILE A 75 -7.70 2.49 6.13
N LEU A 76 -8.96 2.20 5.76
CA LEU A 76 -10.15 2.56 6.54
C LEU A 76 -10.22 1.83 7.90
N SER A 77 -9.69 0.61 7.99
CA SER A 77 -9.78 -0.22 9.22
C SER A 77 -8.60 -0.01 10.17
N LEU A 78 -7.53 0.67 9.75
CA LEU A 78 -6.29 0.81 10.51
C LEU A 78 -6.52 1.25 11.96
N GLN A 79 -7.30 2.34 12.13
CA GLN A 79 -7.48 2.95 13.44
C GLN A 79 -8.26 2.03 14.39
N GLU A 80 -9.26 1.32 13.89
CA GLU A 80 -10.04 0.37 14.69
C GLU A 80 -9.17 -0.84 15.09
N VAL A 81 -8.41 -1.37 14.14
CA VAL A 81 -7.51 -2.50 14.36
C VAL A 81 -6.43 -2.16 15.39
N LEU A 82 -5.79 -0.99 15.29
CA LEU A 82 -4.76 -0.61 16.25
C LEU A 82 -5.32 -0.30 17.64
N LYS A 83 -6.54 0.26 17.73
CA LYS A 83 -7.20 0.51 19.02
C LYS A 83 -7.59 -0.76 19.75
N SER A 84 -7.93 -1.83 19.03
CA SER A 84 -8.31 -3.12 19.62
C SER A 84 -7.12 -3.99 20.02
N MET A 85 -5.89 -3.64 19.63
CA MET A 85 -4.70 -4.37 20.02
C MET A 85 -4.36 -4.18 21.49
N PRO A 86 -4.26 -5.26 22.29
CA PRO A 86 -3.82 -5.19 23.68
C PRO A 86 -2.28 -5.06 23.73
N LEU A 87 -1.76 -3.87 23.40
CA LEU A 87 -0.31 -3.62 23.23
C LEU A 87 0.54 -3.97 24.46
N HIS A 88 -0.04 -4.03 25.65
CA HIS A 88 0.63 -4.47 26.88
C HIS A 88 1.07 -5.95 26.85
N HIS A 89 0.58 -6.75 25.90
CA HIS A 89 1.05 -8.12 25.66
C HIS A 89 2.44 -8.18 24.99
N LEU A 90 2.92 -7.06 24.44
CA LEU A 90 4.26 -6.99 23.85
C LEU A 90 5.32 -7.02 24.96
N LYS A 91 6.10 -8.09 24.99
CA LYS A 91 7.13 -8.32 26.01
C LYS A 91 8.43 -7.54 25.78
N ARG A 92 8.55 -6.85 24.63
CA ARG A 92 9.76 -6.14 24.22
C ARG A 92 9.45 -5.01 23.24
N PRO A 93 10.35 -4.02 23.09
CA PRO A 93 10.31 -3.08 21.98
C PRO A 93 10.27 -3.82 20.64
N THR A 94 9.40 -3.37 19.73
CA THR A 94 9.08 -4.03 18.47
C THR A 94 8.96 -2.97 17.39
N LEU A 95 9.40 -3.28 16.17
CA LEU A 95 9.20 -2.41 15.02
C LEU A 95 7.79 -2.61 14.46
N PHE A 96 7.02 -1.54 14.38
CA PHE A 96 5.77 -1.50 13.62
C PHE A 96 6.04 -0.90 12.25
N ALA A 97 5.73 -1.65 11.20
CA ALA A 97 5.79 -1.20 9.83
C ALA A 97 4.39 -1.21 9.21
N ASP A 98 4.02 -0.19 8.44
CA ASP A 98 2.79 -0.21 7.63
C ASP A 98 3.11 -0.27 6.14
N VAL A 99 2.19 -0.84 5.36
CA VAL A 99 2.25 -0.88 3.89
C VAL A 99 0.98 -0.32 3.25
N LEU A 100 0.31 0.62 3.92
CA LEU A 100 -0.92 1.22 3.38
C LEU A 100 -0.58 2.06 2.13
N SER A 101 -1.58 2.51 1.37
CA SER A 101 -1.33 3.32 0.17
C SER A 101 -1.37 4.83 0.39
N VAL A 102 -1.61 5.27 1.63
CA VAL A 102 -1.48 6.66 2.11
C VAL A 102 -0.57 6.66 3.34
N LYS A 103 0.10 7.76 3.67
CA LYS A 103 1.22 7.76 4.62
C LYS A 103 1.05 8.69 5.81
N GLU A 104 0.47 9.88 5.64
CA GLU A 104 0.23 10.78 6.78
C GLU A 104 -0.73 10.14 7.79
N HIS A 105 -1.76 9.44 7.29
CA HIS A 105 -2.71 8.75 8.16
C HIS A 105 -2.07 7.66 9.04
N PRO A 106 -1.41 6.61 8.50
CA PRO A 106 -0.79 5.60 9.35
C PRO A 106 0.29 6.15 10.26
N ARG A 107 1.14 7.08 9.79
CA ARG A 107 2.13 7.76 10.63
C ARG A 107 1.48 8.36 11.87
N ASN A 108 0.41 9.13 11.69
CA ASN A 108 -0.24 9.85 12.78
C ASN A 108 -1.00 8.91 13.73
N VAL A 109 -1.62 7.84 13.22
CA VAL A 109 -2.30 6.84 14.05
C VAL A 109 -1.29 6.03 14.86
N LEU A 110 -0.24 5.52 14.22
CA LEU A 110 0.79 4.72 14.89
C LEU A 110 1.51 5.52 15.98
N LEU A 111 1.92 6.77 15.71
CA LEU A 111 2.56 7.62 16.71
C LEU A 111 1.65 7.93 17.91
N ARG A 112 0.32 8.00 17.71
CA ARG A 112 -0.65 8.26 18.76
C ARG A 112 -0.95 7.03 19.62
N VAL A 113 -1.03 5.86 19.00
CA VAL A 113 -1.48 4.62 19.64
C VAL A 113 -0.31 3.85 20.27
N LEU A 114 0.84 3.82 19.61
CA LEU A 114 1.95 2.98 20.05
C LEU A 114 2.75 3.63 21.19
N PRO A 115 2.99 2.89 22.29
CA PRO A 115 3.92 3.29 23.34
C PRO A 115 5.27 3.76 22.78
N GLN A 116 5.92 4.68 23.49
CA GLN A 116 7.07 5.41 22.97
C GLN A 116 8.20 4.45 22.56
N GLU A 117 8.46 3.40 23.33
CA GLU A 117 9.49 2.40 23.14
C GLU A 117 9.41 1.61 21.81
N HIS A 118 8.23 1.52 21.19
CA HIS A 118 8.09 0.84 19.90
C HIS A 118 8.53 1.74 18.75
N ASP A 119 9.21 1.13 17.78
CA ASP A 119 9.68 1.83 16.58
C ASP A 119 8.58 1.86 15.52
N VAL A 120 8.62 2.87 14.65
CA VAL A 120 7.63 3.12 13.60
C VAL A 120 8.34 3.39 12.28
N LEU A 121 8.01 2.57 11.28
CA LEU A 121 8.45 2.70 9.89
C LEU A 121 7.22 2.76 8.99
N CYS A 122 7.00 3.87 8.31
CA CYS A 122 5.92 3.97 7.34
C CYS A 122 6.46 3.60 5.96
N THR A 123 5.78 2.72 5.23
CA THR A 123 6.23 2.25 3.91
C THR A 123 5.10 2.19 2.91
N HIS A 124 5.44 2.20 1.63
CA HIS A 124 4.51 1.90 0.55
C HIS A 124 5.27 1.23 -0.60
N PRO A 125 5.15 -0.11 -0.73
CA PRO A 125 5.48 -0.76 -1.99
C PRO A 125 4.53 -0.22 -3.06
N MET A 126 5.06 0.51 -4.06
CA MET A 126 4.25 1.13 -5.12
C MET A 126 3.82 0.11 -6.19
N PHE A 127 3.57 -1.12 -5.75
CA PHE A 127 3.26 -2.29 -6.54
C PHE A 127 2.49 -3.29 -5.69
N GLY A 128 1.76 -4.19 -6.32
CA GLY A 128 0.97 -5.21 -5.65
C GLY A 128 0.98 -6.55 -6.39
N PRO A 129 0.04 -7.45 -6.06
CA PRO A 129 0.00 -8.79 -6.64
C PRO A 129 0.09 -8.80 -8.17
N GLU A 130 -0.61 -7.88 -8.85
CA GLU A 130 -0.61 -7.82 -10.31
C GLU A 130 0.66 -7.19 -10.90
N SER A 131 1.07 -6.02 -10.39
CA SER A 131 2.21 -5.27 -10.92
C SER A 131 3.58 -5.82 -10.49
N GLY A 132 3.61 -6.64 -9.44
CA GLY A 132 4.81 -7.29 -8.92
C GLY A 132 4.83 -8.82 -9.07
N LYS A 133 3.93 -9.41 -9.88
CA LYS A 133 3.83 -10.87 -10.07
C LYS A 133 5.11 -11.52 -10.59
N ASP A 134 5.86 -10.80 -11.43
CA ASP A 134 7.08 -11.28 -12.09
C ASP A 134 8.36 -10.91 -11.31
N GLY A 135 8.21 -10.44 -10.06
CA GLY A 135 9.30 -9.99 -9.19
C GLY A 135 9.31 -8.47 -8.97
N TRP A 136 10.13 -8.01 -8.02
CA TRP A 136 10.10 -6.61 -7.56
C TRP A 136 11.24 -5.74 -8.11
N LYS A 137 12.07 -6.30 -9.00
CA LYS A 137 13.23 -5.62 -9.56
C LYS A 137 12.82 -4.35 -10.31
N GLY A 138 13.38 -3.23 -9.88
CA GLY A 138 13.12 -1.92 -10.47
C GLY A 138 11.80 -1.26 -10.04
N LEU A 139 10.96 -1.95 -9.27
CA LEU A 139 9.73 -1.38 -8.72
C LEU A 139 10.05 -0.43 -7.56
N ASN A 140 9.25 0.61 -7.40
CA ASN A 140 9.48 1.63 -6.37
C ASN A 140 8.99 1.13 -5.01
N PHE A 141 9.83 1.30 -3.99
CA PHE A 141 9.48 1.07 -2.59
C PHE A 141 9.74 2.35 -1.79
N MET A 142 8.68 3.02 -1.35
CA MET A 142 8.77 4.23 -0.55
C MET A 142 8.86 3.88 0.94
N TYR A 143 9.66 4.62 1.70
CA TYR A 143 9.68 4.54 3.14
C TYR A 143 10.05 5.84 3.86
N GLU A 144 9.53 6.01 5.07
CA GLU A 144 9.95 7.01 6.05
C GLU A 144 10.29 6.34 7.39
N LYS A 145 11.51 6.57 7.89
CA LYS A 145 11.94 6.20 9.24
C LYS A 145 11.33 7.19 10.26
N VAL A 146 10.05 7.00 10.61
CA VAL A 146 9.28 7.92 11.46
C VAL A 146 9.82 7.98 12.89
N ARG A 147 10.08 6.83 13.51
CA ARG A 147 10.65 6.71 14.86
C ARG A 147 11.46 5.43 14.96
N ILE A 148 12.77 5.49 14.77
CA ILE A 148 13.65 4.31 14.76
C ILE A 148 14.74 4.45 15.82
N ARG A 149 14.85 3.45 16.69
CA ARG A 149 15.93 3.30 17.68
C ARG A 149 16.77 2.07 17.38
N ASN A 150 16.13 0.98 16.95
CA ASN A 150 16.80 -0.23 16.54
C ASN A 150 17.07 -0.21 15.03
N GLU A 151 18.16 0.46 14.65
CA GLU A 151 18.58 0.56 13.25
C GLU A 151 18.88 -0.81 12.62
N ALA A 152 19.33 -1.79 13.40
CA ALA A 152 19.63 -3.12 12.88
C ALA A 152 18.36 -3.85 12.40
N ILE A 153 17.27 -3.83 13.19
CA ILE A 153 15.98 -4.43 12.79
C ILE A 153 15.37 -3.64 11.63
N CYS A 154 15.39 -2.31 11.68
CA CYS A 154 14.86 -1.47 10.61
C CYS A 154 15.58 -1.72 9.27
N SER A 155 16.91 -1.72 9.26
CA SER A 155 17.71 -2.00 8.06
C SER A 155 17.48 -3.42 7.55
N SER A 156 17.40 -4.43 8.44
CA SER A 156 17.11 -5.81 8.02
C SER A 156 15.73 -5.94 7.36
N PHE A 157 14.72 -5.21 7.86
CA PHE A 157 13.40 -5.21 7.24
C PHE A 157 13.39 -4.49 5.88
N LEU A 158 14.07 -3.35 5.76
CA LEU A 158 14.21 -2.64 4.47
C LEU A 158 14.97 -3.48 3.43
N GLN A 159 15.93 -4.28 3.88
CA GLN A 159 16.73 -5.17 3.03
C GLN A 159 15.88 -6.21 2.29
N ILE A 160 14.71 -6.60 2.84
CA ILE A 160 13.74 -7.49 2.16
C ILE A 160 13.37 -6.98 0.78
N PHE A 161 13.15 -5.67 0.66
CA PHE A 161 12.76 -5.02 -0.58
C PHE A 161 13.98 -4.70 -1.44
N GLU A 162 15.07 -4.26 -0.81
CA GLU A 162 16.32 -3.95 -1.51
C GLU A 162 16.93 -5.18 -2.20
N SER A 163 16.90 -6.36 -1.55
CA SER A 163 17.45 -7.60 -2.11
C SER A 163 16.64 -8.15 -3.29
N GLU A 164 15.35 -7.81 -3.39
CA GLU A 164 14.54 -8.11 -4.58
C GLU A 164 14.76 -7.09 -5.70
N GLY A 165 15.64 -6.11 -5.49
CA GLY A 165 16.02 -5.11 -6.49
C GLY A 165 15.06 -3.93 -6.58
N CYS A 166 14.25 -3.67 -5.55
CA CYS A 166 13.40 -2.47 -5.50
C CYS A 166 14.26 -1.19 -5.58
N ARG A 167 13.68 -0.14 -6.17
CA ARG A 167 14.19 1.23 -6.05
C ARG A 167 13.74 1.80 -4.72
N MET A 168 14.68 1.93 -3.79
CA MET A 168 14.43 2.38 -2.42
C MET A 168 14.30 3.90 -2.38
N LEU A 169 13.10 4.41 -2.11
CA LEU A 169 12.77 5.84 -2.11
C LEU A 169 12.50 6.34 -0.69
N LYS A 170 13.49 7.02 -0.09
CA LYS A 170 13.32 7.66 1.21
C LYS A 170 12.69 9.05 1.03
N MET A 171 11.49 9.25 1.55
CA MET A 171 10.80 10.55 1.53
C MET A 171 9.85 10.67 2.73
N SER A 172 9.34 11.87 3.01
CA SER A 172 8.37 12.05 4.10
C SER A 172 7.00 11.52 3.72
N CYS A 173 6.18 11.16 4.72
CA CYS A 173 4.79 10.76 4.54
C CYS A 173 3.96 11.85 3.86
N GLU A 174 4.22 13.12 4.18
CA GLU A 174 3.56 14.27 3.55
C GLU A 174 3.93 14.40 2.07
N GLU A 175 5.23 14.30 1.75
CA GLU A 175 5.70 14.36 0.36
C GLU A 175 5.13 13.20 -0.45
N HIS A 176 5.12 12.00 0.10
CA HIS A 176 4.47 10.85 -0.50
C HIS A 176 3.00 11.13 -0.82
N ASP A 177 2.20 11.56 0.16
CA ASP A 177 0.76 11.72 -0.05
C ASP A 177 0.45 12.82 -1.08
N LYS A 178 1.27 13.87 -1.13
CA LYS A 178 1.19 14.91 -2.16
C LYS A 178 1.47 14.36 -3.57
N LEU A 179 2.49 13.51 -3.72
CA LEU A 179 2.82 12.86 -5.01
C LEU A 179 1.78 11.80 -5.39
N ALA A 180 1.35 10.97 -4.44
CA ALA A 180 0.37 9.91 -4.63
C ALA A 180 -1.01 10.46 -5.03
N ALA A 181 -1.41 11.62 -4.51
CA ALA A 181 -2.64 12.31 -4.91
C ALA A 181 -2.66 12.66 -6.41
N ARG A 182 -1.51 13.03 -6.97
CA ARG A 182 -1.36 13.44 -8.38
C ARG A 182 -0.97 12.30 -9.33
N SER A 183 -0.72 11.11 -8.79
CA SER A 183 -0.32 9.94 -9.55
C SER A 183 -1.28 8.79 -9.29
N GLN A 184 -1.04 8.00 -8.25
CA GLN A 184 -1.85 6.83 -7.90
C GLN A 184 -3.34 7.15 -7.80
N PHE A 185 -3.74 8.16 -7.02
CA PHE A 185 -5.16 8.49 -6.85
C PHE A 185 -5.82 8.88 -8.18
N LEU A 186 -5.13 9.68 -9.01
CA LEU A 186 -5.61 10.04 -10.34
C LEU A 186 -5.74 8.81 -11.25
N THR A 187 -4.74 7.93 -11.25
CA THR A 187 -4.76 6.66 -12.02
C THR A 187 -5.94 5.78 -11.62
N HIS A 188 -6.19 5.61 -10.32
CA HIS A 188 -7.37 4.86 -9.85
C HIS A 188 -8.68 5.56 -10.22
N THR A 189 -8.75 6.89 -10.13
CA THR A 189 -9.96 7.65 -10.47
C THR A 189 -10.32 7.45 -11.95
N ILE A 190 -9.34 7.57 -12.85
CA ILE A 190 -9.54 7.34 -14.29
C ILE A 190 -9.95 5.88 -14.52
N GLY A 191 -9.26 4.91 -13.92
CA GLY A 191 -9.61 3.48 -14.05
C GLY A 191 -11.04 3.16 -13.61
N ARG A 192 -11.51 3.77 -12.51
CA ARG A 192 -12.90 3.63 -12.04
C ARG A 192 -13.90 4.27 -12.99
N VAL A 193 -13.63 5.48 -13.50
CA VAL A 193 -14.49 6.11 -14.53
C VAL A 193 -14.59 5.23 -15.78
N LEU A 194 -13.47 4.69 -16.26
CA LEU A 194 -13.47 3.76 -17.40
C LEU A 194 -14.28 2.48 -17.11
N SER A 195 -14.27 2.01 -15.86
CA SER A 195 -15.11 0.89 -15.43
C SER A 195 -16.59 1.22 -15.45
N GLU A 196 -16.99 2.38 -14.91
CA GLU A 196 -18.39 2.86 -14.92
C GLU A 196 -18.91 3.10 -16.35
N MET A 197 -18.04 3.50 -17.27
CA MET A 197 -18.34 3.58 -18.71
C MET A 197 -18.44 2.20 -19.39
N GLU A 198 -18.20 1.13 -18.65
CA GLU A 198 -18.25 -0.26 -19.12
C GLU A 198 -17.41 -0.54 -20.37
N ILE A 199 -16.29 0.19 -20.58
CA ILE A 199 -15.50 0.05 -21.81
C ILE A 199 -15.05 -1.40 -22.03
N GLN A 200 -15.12 -1.85 -23.29
CA GLN A 200 -14.73 -3.20 -23.69
C GLN A 200 -13.72 -3.15 -24.82
N SER A 201 -12.88 -4.17 -24.90
CA SER A 201 -12.02 -4.39 -26.06
C SER A 201 -12.86 -4.58 -27.33
N THR A 202 -12.39 -4.04 -28.44
CA THR A 202 -13.02 -4.12 -29.76
C THR A 202 -12.05 -4.72 -30.79
N SER A 203 -12.55 -5.10 -31.96
CA SER A 203 -11.73 -5.61 -33.07
C SER A 203 -10.82 -4.55 -33.71
N ILE A 204 -11.05 -3.27 -33.43
CA ILE A 204 -10.33 -2.12 -34.01
C ILE A 204 -9.59 -1.29 -32.95
N ASN A 205 -9.22 -1.90 -31.83
CA ASN A 205 -8.51 -1.19 -30.77
C ASN A 205 -7.24 -0.51 -31.29
N THR A 206 -7.08 0.76 -30.94
CA THR A 206 -5.77 1.40 -31.02
C THR A 206 -4.91 0.94 -29.85
N LYS A 207 -3.58 1.02 -29.99
CA LYS A 207 -2.64 0.70 -28.88
C LYS A 207 -2.88 1.53 -27.62
N ARG A 208 -3.34 2.77 -27.77
CA ARG A 208 -3.68 3.63 -26.63
C ARG A 208 -4.94 3.14 -25.91
N PHE A 209 -5.94 2.69 -26.67
CA PHE A 209 -7.16 2.16 -26.07
C PHE A 209 -6.92 0.81 -25.37
N GLU A 210 -6.03 -0.04 -25.89
CA GLU A 210 -5.58 -1.25 -25.18
C GLU A 210 -5.03 -0.91 -23.78
N THR A 211 -4.26 0.17 -23.63
CA THR A 211 -3.76 0.63 -22.32
C THR A 211 -4.88 1.11 -21.39
N LEU A 212 -5.94 1.72 -21.91
CA LEU A 212 -7.11 2.13 -21.11
C LEU A 212 -7.91 0.92 -20.61
N VAL A 213 -8.08 -0.11 -21.46
CA VAL A 213 -8.70 -1.37 -21.06
C VAL A 213 -7.86 -2.05 -19.97
N GLN A 214 -6.54 -2.13 -20.15
CA GLN A 214 -5.62 -2.66 -19.13
C GLN A 214 -5.67 -1.87 -17.82
N LEU A 215 -5.77 -0.54 -17.88
CA LEU A 215 -5.92 0.31 -16.70
C LEU A 215 -7.23 0.02 -15.95
N LYS A 216 -8.35 -0.12 -16.67
CA LYS A 216 -9.64 -0.53 -16.10
C LYS A 216 -9.51 -1.88 -15.40
N GLU A 217 -8.98 -2.89 -16.10
CA GLU A 217 -8.83 -4.24 -15.55
C GLU A 217 -7.95 -4.25 -14.30
N GLY A 218 -6.80 -3.59 -14.34
CA GLY A 218 -5.88 -3.50 -13.20
C GLY A 218 -6.49 -2.81 -11.98
N THR A 219 -7.22 -1.72 -12.17
CA THR A 219 -7.85 -0.96 -11.07
C THR A 219 -9.09 -1.65 -10.48
N MET A 220 -9.74 -2.53 -11.25
CA MET A 220 -10.90 -3.30 -10.80
C MET A 220 -10.52 -4.50 -9.92
N ASN A 221 -9.29 -4.99 -10.02
CA ASN A 221 -8.77 -6.02 -9.12
C ASN A 221 -8.53 -5.50 -7.70
N ASP A 222 -8.43 -4.18 -7.53
CA ASP A 222 -8.34 -3.53 -6.23
C ASP A 222 -9.73 -3.29 -5.61
N SER A 223 -9.81 -3.37 -4.28
CA SER A 223 -11.07 -3.19 -3.56
C SER A 223 -11.58 -1.74 -3.62
N SER A 224 -12.90 -1.57 -3.55
CA SER A 224 -13.52 -0.24 -3.41
C SER A 224 -13.07 0.47 -2.12
N ASP A 225 -12.78 -0.31 -1.07
CA ASP A 225 -12.23 0.20 0.20
C ASP A 225 -10.85 0.83 0.00
N LEU A 226 -9.99 0.26 -0.86
CA LEU A 226 -8.68 0.85 -1.16
C LEU A 226 -8.87 2.22 -1.80
N PHE A 227 -9.67 2.31 -2.86
CA PHE A 227 -9.94 3.58 -3.54
C PHE A 227 -10.55 4.63 -2.61
N SER A 228 -11.52 4.23 -1.80
CA SER A 228 -12.14 5.09 -0.79
C SER A 228 -11.10 5.59 0.22
N GLY A 229 -10.19 4.71 0.67
CA GLY A 229 -9.10 5.06 1.56
C GLY A 229 -8.11 6.07 0.95
N LEU A 230 -7.78 5.92 -0.34
CA LEU A 230 -6.92 6.87 -1.07
C LEU A 230 -7.51 8.28 -1.06
N PHE A 231 -8.83 8.42 -1.14
CA PHE A 231 -9.51 9.72 -1.09
C PHE A 231 -9.69 10.23 0.34
N VAL A 232 -10.28 9.42 1.22
CA VAL A 232 -10.68 9.84 2.58
C VAL A 232 -9.47 10.22 3.44
N HIS A 233 -8.35 9.52 3.27
CA HIS A 233 -7.17 9.66 4.13
C HIS A 233 -5.98 10.36 3.47
N ASN A 234 -6.17 10.94 2.29
CA ASN A 234 -5.18 11.81 1.66
C ASN A 234 -5.76 13.22 1.48
N ARG A 235 -5.35 14.16 2.34
CA ARG A 235 -5.83 15.56 2.27
C ARG A 235 -5.51 16.24 0.94
N PHE A 236 -4.48 15.80 0.22
CA PHE A 236 -4.13 16.34 -1.10
C PHE A 236 -5.02 15.79 -2.21
N ALA A 237 -5.57 14.57 -2.05
CA ALA A 237 -6.59 14.04 -2.95
C ALA A 237 -7.94 14.76 -2.81
N GLN A 238 -8.24 15.24 -1.59
CA GLN A 238 -9.45 16.00 -1.28
C GLN A 238 -9.38 17.47 -1.70
N GLN A 239 -8.18 18.00 -1.92
CA GLN A 239 -8.02 19.39 -2.36
C GLN A 239 -8.68 19.59 -3.72
N GLU A 240 -9.48 20.64 -3.83
CA GLU A 240 -10.35 20.92 -4.97
C GLU A 240 -9.59 20.97 -6.31
N LYS A 241 -8.29 21.26 -6.31
CA LYS A 241 -7.48 21.43 -7.53
C LYS A 241 -7.48 20.22 -8.46
N VAL A 242 -7.35 18.99 -7.97
CA VAL A 242 -7.35 17.81 -8.87
C VAL A 242 -8.73 17.62 -9.52
N LYS A 243 -9.79 17.87 -8.75
CA LYS A 243 -11.17 17.81 -9.24
C LYS A 243 -11.50 18.97 -10.19
N GLN A 244 -11.06 20.19 -9.85
CA GLN A 244 -11.22 21.39 -10.66
C GLN A 244 -10.46 21.26 -11.97
N GLU A 245 -9.19 20.84 -11.96
CA GLU A 245 -8.39 20.64 -13.19
C GLU A 245 -9.03 19.61 -14.14
N LEU A 246 -9.65 18.55 -13.60
CA LEU A 246 -10.41 17.59 -14.42
C LEU A 246 -11.68 18.21 -15.00
N ILE A 247 -12.46 18.93 -14.19
CA ILE A 247 -13.71 19.56 -14.62
C ILE A 247 -13.45 20.71 -15.60
N GLU A 248 -12.45 21.55 -15.34
CA GLU A 248 -12.04 22.67 -16.19
C GLU A 248 -11.65 22.18 -17.58
N LYS A 249 -10.79 21.15 -17.68
CA LYS A 249 -10.44 20.56 -18.99
C LYS A 249 -11.63 19.98 -19.74
N MET A 250 -12.55 19.32 -19.03
CA MET A 250 -13.78 18.80 -19.64
C MET A 250 -14.72 19.91 -20.12
N ASN A 251 -14.67 21.10 -19.50
CA ASN A 251 -15.49 22.24 -19.89
C ASN A 251 -14.84 23.06 -21.02
N GLU A 252 -13.51 23.25 -20.99
CA GLU A 252 -12.76 23.92 -22.08
C GLU A 252 -12.96 23.22 -23.43
N GLU A 253 -13.00 21.88 -23.44
CA GLU A 253 -13.27 21.10 -24.66
C GLU A 253 -14.73 21.19 -25.13
N LYS A 254 -15.69 21.43 -24.23
CA LYS A 254 -17.09 21.69 -24.60
C LYS A 254 -17.27 23.06 -25.24
N ASP A 255 -16.67 24.09 -24.65
CA ASP A 255 -16.74 25.46 -25.17
C ASP A 255 -16.07 25.58 -26.57
N LEU A 256 -15.03 24.78 -26.83
CA LEU A 256 -14.37 24.66 -28.14
C LEU A 256 -15.19 23.91 -29.20
N ASN A 257 -16.10 23.03 -28.80
CA ASN A 257 -17.02 22.35 -29.73
C ASN A 257 -18.25 23.21 -30.04
N ASP A 258 -18.82 23.87 -29.03
CA ASP A 258 -19.97 24.79 -29.21
C ASP A 258 -19.60 26.00 -30.09
N SER A 259 -18.35 26.45 -30.07
CA SER A 259 -17.88 27.55 -30.92
C SER A 259 -17.59 27.14 -32.38
N LYS A 260 -17.33 25.86 -32.65
CA LYS A 260 -17.14 25.34 -34.03
C LYS A 260 -18.45 25.03 -34.75
N ASP A 261 -19.48 24.60 -34.02
CA ASP A 261 -20.81 24.33 -34.61
C ASP A 261 -21.51 25.63 -35.09
N VAL A 262 -21.17 26.77 -34.50
CA VAL A 262 -21.63 28.10 -34.95
C VAL A 262 -20.93 28.57 -36.23
N GLU A 263 -19.69 28.13 -36.47
CA GLU A 263 -18.90 28.52 -37.65
C GLU A 263 -19.23 27.68 -38.89
N TYR A 264 -19.67 26.43 -38.73
CA TYR A 264 -20.14 25.55 -39.81
C TYR A 264 -21.61 25.75 -40.23
N SER A 265 -22.35 26.58 -39.50
CA SER A 265 -23.76 26.91 -39.76
C SER A 265 -23.96 28.26 -40.49
N ARG A 266 -22.88 28.85 -41.03
CA ARG A 266 -22.89 30.04 -41.90
C ARG A 266 -22.40 29.70 -43.30
#